data_AF-A0A1C5NBC0-F1
#
_entry.id   AF-A0A1C5NBC0-F1
#
_cell.length_a   1.000
_cell.length_b   1.000
_cell.length_c   1.000
_cell.angle_alpha   90.00
_cell.angle_beta   90.00
_cell.angle_gamma   90.00
#
_symmetry.space_group_name_H-M   'P 1'
#
loop_
_entity.id
_entity.type
_entity.pdbx_description
1 polymer ?
#
loop_
_entity_poly.entity_id
_entity_poly.type
_entity_poly.pdbx_seq_one_letter_code
_entity_poly.pdbx_strand_id
1 'polypeptide(L)'
;MENELEVVNIRLVKEPSLYSEQTLDSPQAVVELMAKELSQYDREVFCILNMKNNGQVINMNLVSVGTINASLVIPREVFKSSILANASAIIGLHNHPSGNVKPSKEDMIVTRKLQKCGQLLGIELLDHIIVGGTNGKMLSFREEKMLNVTGRMDWER
;
A
#
# COMPACT_ATOMS: atom_id res chain seq x y z
N MET A 1 22.47 35.68 15.95
CA MET A 1 21.28 35.10 15.30
C MET A 1 21.56 33.63 14.93
N GLU A 2 22.06 32.83 15.86
CA GLU A 2 22.50 31.42 15.59
C GLU A 2 21.81 30.39 16.50
N ASN A 3 20.82 30.81 17.31
CA ASN A 3 20.15 29.96 18.29
C ASN A 3 18.62 29.92 18.12
N GLU A 4 18.10 30.17 16.92
CA GLU A 4 16.68 29.94 16.63
C GLU A 4 16.50 28.60 15.94
N LEU A 5 15.63 27.76 16.49
CA LEU A 5 15.26 26.46 15.93
C LEU A 5 13.93 26.63 15.20
N GLU A 6 13.91 26.30 13.90
CA GLU A 6 12.70 26.39 13.10
C GLU A 6 11.67 25.33 13.56
N VAL A 7 10.46 25.78 13.88
CA VAL A 7 9.33 24.89 14.17
C VAL A 7 8.67 24.51 12.86
N VAL A 8 8.73 23.23 12.49
CA VAL A 8 8.10 22.69 11.28
C VAL A 8 6.89 21.83 11.62
N ASN A 9 5.85 21.92 10.79
CA ASN A 9 4.67 21.06 10.84
C ASN A 9 4.59 20.22 9.56
N ILE A 10 4.35 18.92 9.69
CA ILE A 10 4.09 18.03 8.56
C ILE A 10 2.60 17.70 8.55
N ARG A 11 1.95 17.86 7.39
CA ARG A 11 0.54 17.53 7.20
C ARG A 11 0.32 16.80 5.89
N LEU A 12 -0.67 15.92 5.84
CA LEU A 12 -1.20 15.41 4.58
C LEU A 12 -2.02 16.50 3.88
N VAL A 13 -1.88 16.57 2.56
CA VAL A 13 -2.68 17.45 1.70
C VAL A 13 -3.57 16.56 0.84
N LYS A 14 -4.86 16.90 0.77
CA LYS A 14 -5.83 16.14 -0.01
C LYS A 14 -5.74 16.54 -1.49
N GLU A 15 -5.55 15.55 -2.36
CA GLU A 15 -5.62 15.68 -3.82
C GLU A 15 -7.07 15.49 -4.33
N PRO A 16 -7.36 15.75 -5.61
CA PRO A 16 -8.66 15.45 -6.20
C PRO A 16 -9.09 14.00 -5.94
N SER A 17 -10.36 13.82 -5.61
CA SER A 17 -10.88 12.48 -5.32
C SER A 17 -10.96 11.66 -6.60
N LEU A 18 -10.66 10.37 -6.51
CA LEU A 18 -11.05 9.39 -7.51
C LEU A 18 -12.56 9.17 -7.40
N TYR A 19 -13.25 9.12 -8.54
CA TYR A 19 -14.69 8.91 -8.60
C TYR A 19 -14.98 7.47 -9.03
N SER A 20 -15.99 6.87 -8.39
CA SER A 20 -16.52 5.55 -8.72
C SER A 20 -17.99 5.69 -9.12
N GLU A 21 -18.41 4.94 -10.14
CA GLU A 21 -19.83 4.78 -10.48
C GLU A 21 -20.55 3.84 -9.50
N GLN A 22 -19.79 3.07 -8.71
CA GLN A 22 -20.29 2.13 -7.70
C GLN A 22 -20.05 2.67 -6.29
N THR A 23 -20.91 2.26 -5.36
CA THR A 23 -20.76 2.57 -3.93
C THR A 23 -19.49 1.93 -3.37
N LEU A 24 -18.67 2.72 -2.67
CA LEU A 24 -17.46 2.25 -1.98
C LEU A 24 -17.78 1.98 -0.50
N ASP A 25 -18.56 0.94 -0.23
CA ASP A 25 -19.02 0.56 1.12
C ASP A 25 -18.18 -0.54 1.79
N SER A 26 -17.20 -1.08 1.06
CA SER A 26 -16.31 -2.13 1.55
C SER A 26 -14.86 -1.88 1.12
N PRO A 27 -13.87 -2.40 1.88
CA PRO A 27 -12.47 -2.36 1.48
C PRO A 27 -12.23 -3.00 0.11
N GLN A 28 -12.97 -4.07 -0.19
CA GLN A 28 -12.95 -4.77 -1.46
C GLN A 28 -13.39 -3.85 -2.60
N ALA A 29 -14.49 -3.11 -2.45
CA ALA A 29 -14.94 -2.14 -3.45
C ALA A 29 -13.89 -1.06 -3.71
N VAL A 30 -13.17 -0.61 -2.67
CA VAL A 30 -12.08 0.36 -2.82
C VAL A 30 -10.87 -0.26 -3.53
N VAL A 31 -10.49 -1.50 -3.17
CA VAL A 31 -9.43 -2.25 -3.84
C VAL A 31 -9.74 -2.42 -5.32
N GLU A 32 -10.97 -2.78 -5.68
CA GLU A 32 -11.40 -2.96 -7.08
C GLU A 32 -11.35 -1.65 -7.86
N LEU A 33 -11.83 -0.54 -7.27
CA LEU A 33 -11.69 0.79 -7.88
C LEU A 33 -10.21 1.12 -8.13
N MET A 34 -9.36 0.91 -7.12
CA MET A 34 -7.94 1.21 -7.24
C MET A 34 -7.24 0.29 -8.24
N ALA A 35 -7.59 -0.99 -8.29
CA ALA A 35 -7.06 -1.92 -9.27
C ALA A 35 -7.43 -1.47 -10.70
N LYS A 36 -8.68 -1.03 -10.90
CA LYS A 36 -9.12 -0.45 -12.17
C LYS A 36 -8.33 0.83 -12.51
N GLU A 37 -8.10 1.72 -11.56
CA GLU A 37 -7.31 2.94 -11.78
C GLU A 37 -5.86 2.60 -12.15
N LEU A 38 -5.20 1.74 -11.35
CA LEU A 38 -3.81 1.33 -11.57
C LEU A 38 -3.61 0.55 -12.88
N SER A 39 -4.64 -0.16 -13.36
CA SER A 39 -4.59 -0.88 -14.65
C SER A 39 -4.31 0.02 -15.85
N GLN A 40 -4.61 1.32 -15.74
CA GLN A 40 -4.45 2.30 -16.82
C GLN A 40 -3.02 2.85 -16.92
N TYR A 41 -2.17 2.58 -15.93
CA TYR A 41 -0.80 3.06 -15.94
C TYR A 41 0.07 2.23 -16.89
N ASP A 42 0.84 2.92 -17.74
CA ASP A 42 1.78 2.34 -18.71
C ASP A 42 3.10 1.85 -18.08
N ARG A 43 3.24 2.03 -16.77
CA ARG A 43 4.41 1.73 -15.95
C ARG A 43 4.00 1.10 -14.64
N GLU A 44 4.95 0.43 -13.98
CA GLU A 44 4.72 -0.13 -12.65
C GLU A 44 4.55 0.98 -11.61
N VAL A 45 3.54 0.83 -10.76
CA VAL A 45 3.16 1.77 -9.71
C VAL A 45 2.81 0.97 -8.47
N PHE A 46 3.44 1.33 -7.35
CA PHE A 46 3.09 0.81 -6.05
C PHE A 46 2.34 1.88 -5.26
N CYS A 47 1.14 1.54 -4.81
CA CYS A 47 0.36 2.38 -3.91
C CYS A 47 -0.05 1.60 -2.66
N ILE A 48 -0.51 2.33 -1.64
CA ILE A 48 -1.07 1.75 -0.44
C ILE A 48 -2.44 2.35 -0.14
N LEU A 49 -3.30 1.53 0.45
CA LEU A 49 -4.50 1.97 1.15
C LEU A 49 -4.19 2.04 2.64
N ASN A 50 -4.42 3.19 3.24
CA ASN A 50 -4.30 3.38 4.68
C ASN A 50 -5.64 3.04 5.35
N MET A 51 -5.63 2.20 6.37
CA MET A 51 -6.83 1.58 6.95
C MET A 51 -7.04 1.97 8.41
N LYS A 52 -8.30 2.17 8.79
CA LYS A 52 -8.74 2.24 10.20
C LYS A 52 -8.92 0.85 10.79
N ASN A 53 -8.98 0.79 12.13
CA ASN A 53 -9.15 -0.45 12.88
C ASN A 53 -10.52 -1.13 12.65
N ASN A 54 -11.53 -0.35 12.27
CA ASN A 54 -12.86 -0.84 11.89
C ASN A 54 -12.92 -1.31 10.43
N GLY A 55 -11.78 -1.41 9.75
CA GLY A 55 -11.68 -1.85 8.37
C GLY A 55 -11.98 -0.76 7.33
N GLN A 56 -12.28 0.49 7.70
CA GLN A 56 -12.52 1.54 6.72
C GLN A 56 -11.22 2.05 6.07
N VAL A 57 -11.24 2.29 4.76
CA VAL A 57 -10.15 2.99 4.06
C VAL A 57 -10.16 4.48 4.44
N ILE A 58 -9.01 5.00 4.83
CA ILE A 58 -8.78 6.42 5.17
C ILE A 58 -8.48 7.22 3.90
N ASN A 59 -7.48 6.75 3.15
CA ASN A 59 -7.01 7.33 1.90
C ASN A 59 -6.17 6.31 1.14
N MET A 60 -5.80 6.69 -0.09
CA MET A 60 -4.75 6.04 -0.85
C MET A 60 -3.51 6.93 -0.87
N ASN A 61 -2.33 6.33 -0.96
CA ASN A 61 -1.07 7.04 -1.20
C ASN A 61 -0.27 6.33 -2.29
N LEU A 62 0.10 7.06 -3.34
CA LEU A 62 1.00 6.56 -4.37
C LEU A 62 2.43 6.67 -3.82
N VAL A 63 3.07 5.51 -3.61
CA VAL A 63 4.37 5.44 -2.93
C VAL A 63 5.52 5.49 -3.93
N SER A 64 5.38 4.77 -5.05
CA SER A 64 6.42 4.65 -6.04
C SER A 64 5.80 4.64 -7.43
N VAL A 65 6.31 5.51 -8.29
CA VAL A 65 6.13 5.40 -9.75
C VAL A 65 7.43 4.82 -10.28
N GLY A 66 7.38 3.57 -10.71
CA GLY A 66 8.50 2.87 -11.29
C GLY A 66 8.83 3.32 -12.72
N THR A 67 9.87 2.69 -13.25
CA THR A 67 10.12 2.67 -14.70
C THR A 67 9.28 1.55 -15.33
N ILE A 68 9.49 1.24 -16.62
CA ILE A 68 8.78 0.15 -17.31
C ILE A 68 9.00 -1.22 -16.60
N ASN A 69 10.10 -1.39 -15.84
CA ASN A 69 10.57 -2.71 -15.38
C ASN A 69 10.74 -2.87 -13.85
N ALA A 70 10.56 -1.81 -13.06
CA ALA A 70 10.65 -1.87 -11.60
C ALA A 70 10.18 -0.58 -10.93
N SER A 71 9.44 -0.70 -9.83
CA SER A 71 9.22 0.38 -8.85
C SER A 71 10.08 0.17 -7.59
N LEU A 72 10.76 1.23 -7.12
CA LEU A 72 11.54 1.18 -5.88
C LEU A 72 10.62 1.51 -4.71
N VAL A 73 10.22 0.49 -3.94
CA VAL A 73 9.37 0.66 -2.76
C VAL A 73 10.24 0.68 -1.50
N ILE A 74 10.30 1.84 -0.85
CA ILE A 74 11.08 2.04 0.37
C ILE A 74 10.12 2.10 1.57
N PRO A 75 10.25 1.21 2.59
CA PRO A 75 9.32 1.16 3.71
C PRO A 75 9.13 2.49 4.45
N ARG A 76 10.17 3.32 4.58
CA ARG A 76 10.05 4.62 5.26
C ARG A 76 9.06 5.56 4.56
N GLU A 77 9.01 5.53 3.23
CA GLU A 77 8.10 6.39 2.45
C GLU A 77 6.67 5.85 2.51
N VAL A 78 6.51 4.52 2.50
CA VAL A 78 5.22 3.84 2.75
C VAL A 78 4.67 4.29 4.10
N PHE A 79 5.40 4.03 5.18
CA PHE A 79 4.90 4.24 6.54
C PHE A 79 4.86 5.72 6.94
N LYS A 80 5.62 6.62 6.30
CA LYS A 80 5.45 8.06 6.51
C LYS A 80 4.01 8.50 6.24
N SER A 81 3.44 8.07 5.12
CA SER A 81 2.05 8.39 4.78
C SER A 81 1.06 7.75 5.75
N SER A 82 1.30 6.49 6.15
CA SER A 82 0.44 5.74 7.07
C SER A 82 0.41 6.33 8.48
N ILE A 83 1.57 6.75 8.99
CA ILE A 83 1.69 7.43 10.29
C ILE A 83 0.94 8.75 10.26
N LEU A 84 1.16 9.58 9.23
CA LEU A 84 0.45 10.87 9.11
C LEU A 84 -1.06 10.70 8.92
N ALA A 85 -1.50 9.58 8.35
CA ALA A 85 -2.91 9.24 8.17
C ALA A 85 -3.56 8.65 9.43
N ASN A 86 -2.80 8.40 10.51
CA ASN A 86 -3.24 7.61 11.67
C ASN A 86 -3.78 6.23 11.26
N ALA A 87 -3.11 5.58 10.31
CA ALA A 87 -3.50 4.25 9.85
C ALA A 87 -3.17 3.19 10.91
N SER A 88 -4.11 2.28 11.15
CA SER A 88 -3.91 1.07 11.95
C SER A 88 -3.34 -0.10 11.14
N ALA A 89 -3.52 -0.07 9.82
CA ALA A 89 -3.06 -1.10 8.92
C ALA A 89 -2.96 -0.55 7.48
N ILE A 90 -2.33 -1.32 6.59
CA ILE A 90 -2.21 -0.99 5.16
C ILE A 90 -2.55 -2.18 4.27
N ILE A 91 -3.01 -1.89 3.05
CA ILE A 91 -3.04 -2.83 1.92
C ILE A 91 -2.14 -2.26 0.83
N GLY A 92 -1.19 -3.05 0.33
CA GLY A 92 -0.36 -2.68 -0.82
C GLY A 92 -1.01 -3.09 -2.13
N LEU A 93 -0.97 -2.23 -3.15
CA LEU A 93 -1.34 -2.58 -4.52
C LEU A 93 -0.19 -2.29 -5.47
N HIS A 94 0.10 -3.23 -6.36
CA HIS A 94 1.13 -3.10 -7.38
C HIS A 94 0.58 -3.52 -8.74
N ASN A 95 0.58 -2.61 -9.73
CA ASN A 95 0.20 -3.02 -11.09
C ASN A 95 1.39 -3.59 -11.86
N HIS A 96 1.11 -4.65 -12.60
CA HIS A 96 1.97 -5.17 -13.66
C HIS A 96 1.33 -4.84 -15.01
N PRO A 97 1.83 -3.84 -15.76
CA PRO A 97 1.29 -3.46 -17.07
C PRO A 97 1.25 -4.62 -18.08
N SER A 98 2.16 -5.59 -17.93
CA SER A 98 2.22 -6.82 -18.73
C SER A 98 0.96 -7.70 -18.62
N GLY A 99 0.12 -7.50 -17.60
CA GLY A 99 -1.03 -8.34 -17.33
C GLY A 99 -0.72 -9.64 -16.59
N ASN A 100 0.57 -9.94 -16.34
CA ASN A 100 0.98 -11.11 -15.57
C ASN A 100 0.92 -10.81 -14.06
N VAL A 101 0.07 -11.53 -13.34
CA VAL A 101 -0.10 -11.35 -11.88
C VAL A 101 0.89 -12.17 -11.03
N LYS A 102 1.79 -12.93 -11.66
CA LYS A 102 2.80 -13.69 -10.93
C LYS A 102 3.76 -12.72 -10.23
N PRO A 103 3.96 -12.84 -8.90
CA PRO A 103 4.88 -11.97 -8.18
C PRO A 103 6.32 -12.15 -8.66
N SER A 104 7.01 -11.03 -8.83
CA SER A 104 8.44 -10.96 -9.04
C SER A 104 9.21 -11.28 -7.74
N LYS A 105 10.53 -11.40 -7.82
CA LYS A 105 11.37 -11.53 -6.62
C LYS A 105 11.32 -10.26 -5.79
N GLU A 106 11.27 -9.12 -6.46
CA GLU A 106 11.20 -7.79 -5.89
C GLU A 106 9.90 -7.62 -5.10
N ASP A 107 8.75 -8.06 -5.63
CA ASP A 107 7.47 -8.07 -4.90
C ASP A 107 7.59 -8.84 -3.60
N MET A 108 8.12 -10.06 -3.66
CA MET A 108 8.32 -10.90 -2.47
C MET A 108 9.23 -10.24 -1.42
N ILE A 109 10.28 -9.55 -1.87
CA ILE A 109 11.22 -8.83 -1.00
C ILE A 109 10.53 -7.62 -0.35
N VAL A 110 9.80 -6.83 -1.15
CA VAL A 110 9.05 -5.66 -0.68
C VAL A 110 7.99 -6.08 0.33
N THR A 111 7.16 -7.08 0.00
CA THR A 111 6.13 -7.62 0.92
C THR A 111 6.74 -7.98 2.27
N ARG A 112 7.83 -8.76 2.28
CA ARG A 112 8.47 -9.19 3.54
C ARG A 112 9.03 -8.03 4.35
N LYS A 113 9.60 -7.01 3.69
CA LYS A 113 10.08 -5.81 4.37
C LYS A 113 8.92 -5.02 4.98
N LEU A 114 7.85 -4.82 4.22
CA LEU A 114 6.66 -4.11 4.68
C LEU A 114 5.97 -4.85 5.82
N GLN A 115 5.86 -6.18 5.78
CA GLN A 115 5.34 -6.97 6.90
C GLN A 115 6.14 -6.74 8.18
N LYS A 116 7.48 -6.87 8.12
CA LYS A 116 8.34 -6.68 9.30
C LYS A 116 8.27 -5.26 9.86
N CYS A 117 8.32 -4.26 8.99
CA CYS A 117 8.20 -2.86 9.41
C CYS A 117 6.82 -2.55 9.98
N GLY A 118 5.76 -3.06 9.36
CA GLY A 118 4.39 -2.88 9.83
C GLY A 118 4.16 -3.49 11.20
N GLN A 119 4.69 -4.70 11.42
CA GLN A 119 4.65 -5.36 12.72
C GLN A 119 5.38 -4.52 13.79
N LEU A 120 6.58 -4.02 13.49
CA LEU A 120 7.36 -3.18 14.40
C LEU A 120 6.67 -1.85 14.74
N LEU A 121 5.99 -1.24 13.76
CA LEU A 121 5.33 0.05 13.91
C LEU A 121 3.90 -0.04 14.46
N GLY A 122 3.34 -1.25 14.59
CA GLY A 122 1.93 -1.44 14.93
C GLY A 122 0.96 -1.03 13.80
N ILE A 123 1.43 -1.07 12.54
CA ILE A 123 0.65 -0.76 11.34
C ILE A 123 0.73 -1.98 10.40
N GLU A 124 -0.16 -2.95 10.58
CA GLU A 124 -0.07 -4.26 9.91
C GLU A 124 -0.25 -4.16 8.38
N LEU A 125 0.52 -4.95 7.62
CA LEU A 125 0.23 -5.20 6.20
C LEU A 125 -0.83 -6.29 6.08
N LEU A 126 -2.08 -5.89 5.83
CA LEU A 126 -3.21 -6.82 5.73
C LEU A 126 -3.20 -7.65 4.45
N ASP A 127 -2.74 -7.05 3.35
CA ASP A 127 -2.59 -7.71 2.07
C ASP A 127 -1.60 -6.97 1.15
N HIS A 128 -1.06 -7.68 0.17
CA HIS A 128 -0.40 -7.11 -1.00
C HIS A 128 -1.06 -7.71 -2.25
N ILE A 129 -1.64 -6.87 -3.08
CA ILE A 129 -2.41 -7.26 -4.26
C ILE A 129 -1.64 -6.85 -5.52
N ILE A 130 -1.36 -7.83 -6.39
CA ILE A 130 -0.83 -7.57 -7.72
C ILE A 130 -2.00 -7.45 -8.69
N VAL A 131 -2.00 -6.38 -9.48
CA VAL A 131 -3.04 -6.06 -10.47
C VAL A 131 -2.49 -6.24 -11.88
N GLY A 132 -3.08 -7.13 -12.66
CA GLY A 132 -2.61 -7.47 -13.99
C GLY A 132 -3.21 -6.59 -15.08
N GLY A 133 -2.56 -5.48 -15.42
CA GLY A 133 -2.91 -4.60 -16.55
C GLY A 133 -4.42 -4.42 -16.75
N THR A 134 -4.88 -4.33 -17.99
CA THR A 134 -6.31 -4.14 -18.32
C THR A 134 -7.12 -5.45 -18.40
N ASN A 135 -6.55 -6.60 -18.01
CA ASN A 135 -7.20 -7.89 -18.18
C ASN A 135 -8.06 -8.32 -16.97
N GLY A 136 -8.10 -7.50 -15.91
CA GLY A 136 -8.91 -7.71 -14.72
C GLY A 136 -8.41 -8.81 -13.77
N LYS A 137 -7.25 -9.42 -14.05
CA LYS A 137 -6.66 -10.42 -13.15
C LYS A 137 -6.01 -9.72 -11.97
N MET A 138 -6.12 -10.36 -10.80
CA MET A 138 -5.44 -9.95 -9.59
C MET A 138 -4.88 -11.17 -8.87
N LEU A 139 -3.87 -10.96 -8.03
CA LEU A 139 -3.35 -11.95 -7.09
C LEU A 139 -3.22 -11.30 -5.72
N SER A 140 -3.86 -11.91 -4.72
CA SER A 140 -3.72 -11.53 -3.30
C SER A 140 -2.65 -12.38 -2.64
N PHE A 141 -1.63 -11.76 -2.05
CA PHE A 141 -0.62 -12.46 -1.27
C PHE A 141 -1.25 -13.15 -0.04
N ARG A 142 -2.30 -12.57 0.54
CA ARG A 142 -3.02 -13.16 1.66
C ARG A 142 -3.76 -14.43 1.25
N GLU A 143 -4.51 -14.40 0.16
CA GLU A 143 -5.27 -15.55 -0.33
C GLU A 143 -4.34 -16.69 -0.76
N GLU A 144 -3.22 -16.35 -1.41
CA GLU A 144 -2.18 -17.29 -1.82
C GLU A 144 -1.28 -17.77 -0.66
N LYS A 145 -1.57 -17.35 0.58
CA LYS A 145 -0.80 -17.71 1.79
C LYS A 145 0.69 -17.37 1.68
N MET A 146 1.01 -16.31 0.95
CA MET A 146 2.37 -15.79 0.76
C MET A 146 2.77 -14.79 1.84
N LEU A 147 1.81 -14.33 2.64
CA LEU A 147 2.07 -13.53 3.84
C LEU A 147 2.43 -14.44 5.02
N ASN A 148 3.48 -14.07 5.74
CA ASN A 148 3.75 -14.71 7.02
C ASN A 148 2.65 -14.30 8.01
N VAL A 149 1.92 -15.29 8.54
CA VAL A 149 0.97 -15.09 9.64
C VAL A 149 1.79 -15.08 10.93
N THR A 150 2.41 -13.94 11.27
CA THR A 150 3.11 -13.82 12.55
C THR A 150 2.14 -13.31 13.59
N GLY A 151 1.61 -14.25 14.38
CA GLY A 151 1.02 -13.96 15.68
C GLY A 151 1.97 -13.11 16.53
N ARG A 152 1.34 -12.28 17.37
CA ARG A 152 1.90 -11.46 18.47
C ARG A 152 3.42 -11.53 18.63
N MET A 153 4.09 -10.40 18.48
CA MET A 153 5.47 -10.26 18.95
C MET A 153 5.49 -10.48 20.46
N ASP A 154 6.19 -11.52 20.92
CA ASP A 154 6.51 -11.75 22.33
C ASP A 154 7.53 -10.69 22.79
N TRP A 155 7.08 -9.46 23.06
CA TRP A 155 7.90 -8.43 23.73
C TRP A 155 7.77 -8.47 25.27
N GLU A 156 7.14 -9.49 25.84
CA GLU A 156 6.91 -9.63 27.29
C GLU A 156 7.69 -10.81 27.91
N ARG A 157 8.99 -10.92 27.62
CA ARG A 157 9.92 -11.73 28.42
C ARG A 157 11.21 -10.99 28.72
#